data_AF-A0A2V6UY17-F1
#
_entry.id   AF-A0A2V6UY17-F1
#
_cell.length_a   1.000
_cell.length_b   1.000
_cell.length_c   1.000
_cell.angle_alpha   90.00
_cell.angle_beta   90.00
_cell.angle_gamma   90.00
#
_symmetry.space_group_name_H-M   'P 1'
#
loop_
_entity.id
_entity.type
_entity.pdbx_description
1 polymer ?
#
loop_
_entity_poly.entity_id
_entity_poly.type
_entity_poly.pdbx_seq_one_letter_code
_entity_poly.pdbx_strand_id
1 'polypeptide(L)'
;MGGKSWGGDGRLFQILNGTVDLVIDHNTAFQTGTAIMADGVPNPGFVFRNNIVAHNAYGITGSGTSAGNLTFRTYFPGLVFARNVLVGPWPSVGGATRSMYSDRPDNFFPASLDAVGFVNRARGDYRLAASSRYRTAGTDGKDVGADFGALSAAVTAPLAETQP
;
A
#
# COMPACT_ATOMS: atom_id res chain seq x y z
N MET A 1 -6.62 1.88 -10.46
CA MET A 1 -6.21 3.24 -10.89
C MET A 1 -5.08 3.12 -11.92
N GLY A 2 -5.17 3.84 -13.04
CA GLY A 2 -4.25 3.76 -14.18
C GLY A 2 -4.83 3.11 -15.45
N GLY A 3 -4.09 3.19 -16.57
CA GLY A 3 -4.45 2.57 -17.85
C GLY A 3 -5.06 3.51 -18.90
N LYS A 4 -5.54 2.94 -20.03
CA LYS A 4 -6.04 3.67 -21.21
C LYS A 4 -7.11 4.73 -20.90
N SER A 5 -7.88 4.56 -19.83
CA SER A 5 -8.97 5.46 -19.45
C SER A 5 -8.50 6.77 -18.81
N TRP A 6 -7.27 6.84 -18.29
CA TRP A 6 -6.78 7.98 -17.51
C TRP A 6 -5.41 8.50 -17.94
N GLY A 7 -4.69 7.77 -18.80
CA GLY A 7 -3.30 8.08 -19.17
C GLY A 7 -2.30 7.76 -18.05
N GLY A 8 -1.01 7.72 -18.39
CA GLY A 8 0.08 7.44 -17.44
C GLY A 8 0.27 5.96 -17.06
N ASP A 9 1.30 5.70 -16.25
CA ASP A 9 1.69 4.36 -15.78
C ASP A 9 0.74 3.81 -14.70
N GLY A 10 -0.05 4.68 -14.06
CA GLY A 10 -0.92 4.31 -12.94
C GLY A 10 -0.17 4.16 -11.63
N ARG A 11 0.86 4.98 -11.40
CA ARG A 11 1.52 5.13 -10.10
C ARG A 11 0.53 5.53 -9.01
N LEU A 12 0.68 4.96 -7.82
CA LEU A 12 -0.15 5.31 -6.67
C LEU A 12 0.37 6.55 -5.93
N PHE A 13 1.63 6.52 -5.48
CA PHE A 13 2.26 7.66 -4.78
C PHE A 13 3.58 8.06 -5.44
N GLN A 14 3.83 9.37 -5.47
CA GLN A 14 5.07 9.99 -5.90
C GLN A 14 5.59 10.84 -4.73
N ILE A 15 6.78 10.52 -4.21
CA ILE A 15 7.35 11.18 -3.03
C ILE A 15 8.69 11.80 -3.41
N LEU A 16 8.77 13.13 -3.38
CA LEU A 16 9.88 13.88 -3.97
C LEU A 16 10.49 14.87 -2.97
N ASN A 17 11.75 15.19 -3.24
CA ASN A 17 12.37 16.46 -2.86
C ASN A 17 12.29 16.80 -1.37
N GLY A 18 12.61 15.85 -0.49
CA GLY A 18 12.76 16.13 0.93
C GLY A 18 11.43 16.23 1.68
N THR A 19 10.42 15.50 1.23
CA THR A 19 9.17 15.35 2.00
C THR A 19 9.50 14.74 3.37
N VAL A 20 9.06 15.40 4.44
CA VAL A 20 9.34 14.99 5.83
C VAL A 20 8.08 14.46 6.50
N ASP A 21 8.24 13.44 7.34
CA ASP A 21 7.21 12.94 8.27
C ASP A 21 5.85 12.59 7.63
N LEU A 22 5.87 12.19 6.35
CA LEU A 22 4.68 11.72 5.65
C LEU A 22 4.24 10.37 6.23
N VAL A 23 2.95 10.25 6.55
CA VAL A 23 2.35 9.00 7.03
C VAL A 23 1.31 8.51 6.02
N ILE A 24 1.50 7.30 5.52
CA ILE A 24 0.54 6.57 4.71
C ILE A 24 0.21 5.27 5.45
N ASP A 25 -0.98 5.23 6.03
CA ASP A 25 -1.42 4.18 6.94
C ASP A 25 -2.83 3.72 6.57
N HIS A 26 -3.11 2.41 6.67
CA HIS A 26 -4.43 1.82 6.42
C HIS A 26 -5.05 2.17 5.05
N ASN A 27 -4.29 2.06 3.96
CA ASN A 27 -4.81 2.21 2.61
C ASN A 27 -4.98 0.87 1.90
N THR A 28 -6.01 0.74 1.08
CA THR A 28 -6.20 -0.39 0.15
C THR A 28 -6.23 0.13 -1.28
N ALA A 29 -5.26 -0.25 -2.11
CA ALA A 29 -5.15 0.24 -3.48
C ALA A 29 -4.74 -0.84 -4.49
N PHE A 30 -5.40 -0.81 -5.65
CA PHE A 30 -5.13 -1.69 -6.80
C PHE A 30 -4.79 -0.82 -8.02
N GLN A 31 -3.63 -0.19 -7.94
CA GLN A 31 -3.06 0.58 -9.04
C GLN A 31 -2.43 -0.35 -10.10
N THR A 32 -2.20 0.14 -11.32
CA THR A 32 -1.54 -0.63 -12.40
C THR A 32 -0.03 -0.42 -12.45
N GLY A 33 0.46 0.69 -11.92
CA GLY A 33 1.87 1.05 -11.89
C GLY A 33 2.53 0.80 -10.55
N THR A 34 3.66 1.47 -10.31
CA THR A 34 4.42 1.41 -9.06
C THR A 34 3.58 1.94 -7.89
N ALA A 35 3.67 1.29 -6.72
CA ALA A 35 2.98 1.76 -5.51
C ALA A 35 3.60 3.06 -4.97
N ILE A 36 4.93 3.11 -4.87
CA ILE A 36 5.67 4.32 -4.49
C ILE A 36 6.84 4.52 -5.42
N MET A 37 6.93 5.69 -6.04
CA MET A 37 8.13 6.17 -6.71
C MET A 37 8.75 7.31 -5.93
N ALA A 38 10.05 7.22 -5.68
CA ALA A 38 10.84 8.27 -5.05
C ALA A 38 11.83 8.89 -6.05
N ASP A 39 12.08 10.20 -5.92
CA ASP A 39 13.12 10.89 -6.68
C ASP A 39 13.58 12.17 -5.96
N GLY A 40 14.69 12.74 -6.42
CA GLY A 40 15.30 13.94 -5.87
C GLY A 40 16.10 13.66 -4.60
N VAL A 41 15.97 14.54 -3.60
CA VAL A 41 16.68 14.39 -2.31
C VAL A 41 15.91 13.47 -1.34
N PRO A 42 16.58 12.82 -0.36
CA PRO A 42 15.94 11.87 0.55
C PRO A 42 14.79 12.46 1.37
N ASN A 43 13.79 11.63 1.68
CA ASN A 43 12.54 11.95 2.36
C ASN A 43 12.53 11.34 3.78
N PRO A 44 13.00 12.06 4.81
CA PRO A 44 13.16 11.50 6.16
C PRO A 44 11.82 11.30 6.88
N GLY A 45 11.79 10.33 7.79
CA GLY A 45 10.64 10.13 8.70
C GLY A 45 9.40 9.54 8.02
N PHE A 46 9.52 9.07 6.78
CA PHE A 46 8.39 8.48 6.06
C PHE A 46 7.86 7.22 6.77
N VAL A 47 6.55 7.12 6.92
CA VAL A 47 5.86 5.95 7.47
C VAL A 47 4.93 5.39 6.41
N PHE A 48 5.14 4.14 6.03
CA PHE A 48 4.25 3.37 5.19
C PHE A 48 3.92 2.05 5.88
N ARG A 49 2.76 1.97 6.53
CA ARG A 49 2.39 0.78 7.31
C ARG A 49 0.93 0.41 7.16
N ASN A 50 0.61 -0.83 7.50
CA ASN A 50 -0.76 -1.35 7.47
C ASN A 50 -1.49 -1.14 6.11
N ASN A 51 -0.78 -1.05 4.98
CA ASN A 51 -1.41 -0.86 3.68
C ASN A 51 -1.55 -2.19 2.91
N ILE A 52 -2.58 -2.31 2.07
CA ILE A 52 -2.73 -3.35 1.06
C ILE A 52 -2.53 -2.70 -0.32
N VAL A 53 -1.46 -3.08 -1.03
CA VAL A 53 -1.17 -2.54 -2.36
C VAL A 53 -0.77 -3.65 -3.33
N ALA A 54 -1.09 -3.48 -4.61
CA ALA A 54 -0.48 -4.28 -5.67
C ALA A 54 1.02 -3.94 -5.76
N HIS A 55 1.90 -4.94 -5.87
CA HIS A 55 3.33 -4.69 -6.07
C HIS A 55 3.59 -4.21 -7.50
N ASN A 56 3.01 -4.90 -8.49
CA ASN A 56 3.28 -4.65 -9.92
C ASN A 56 4.78 -4.71 -10.21
N ALA A 57 5.24 -4.05 -11.28
CA ALA A 57 6.63 -4.17 -11.76
C ALA A 57 7.69 -3.80 -10.70
N TYR A 58 7.38 -2.87 -9.80
CA TYR A 58 8.41 -2.26 -8.94
C TYR A 58 8.01 -2.03 -7.48
N GLY A 59 6.75 -2.21 -7.08
CA GLY A 59 6.31 -2.02 -5.69
C GLY A 59 6.71 -0.65 -5.15
N ILE A 60 7.75 -0.64 -4.31
CA ILE A 60 8.41 0.57 -3.80
C ILE A 60 9.75 0.74 -4.52
N THR A 61 9.88 1.74 -5.39
CA THR A 61 11.15 2.02 -6.09
C THR A 61 11.48 3.51 -6.12
N GLY A 62 12.67 3.86 -6.58
CA GLY A 62 13.08 5.25 -6.83
C GLY A 62 14.08 5.33 -7.97
N SER A 63 14.28 6.54 -8.50
CA SER A 63 15.19 6.79 -9.63
C SER A 63 16.58 6.22 -9.37
N GLY A 64 17.10 5.43 -10.32
CA GLY A 64 18.41 4.79 -10.19
C GLY A 64 18.52 3.68 -9.13
N THR A 65 17.40 3.20 -8.56
CA THR A 65 17.40 2.14 -7.54
C THR A 65 16.50 0.96 -7.93
N SER A 66 16.79 -0.23 -7.39
CA SER A 66 15.91 -1.38 -7.47
C SER A 66 14.85 -1.34 -6.37
N ALA A 67 13.74 -2.04 -6.60
CA ALA A 67 12.64 -2.12 -5.65
C ALA A 67 13.08 -2.60 -4.25
N GLY A 68 12.51 -1.97 -3.21
CA GLY A 68 12.72 -2.35 -1.81
C GLY A 68 13.98 -1.78 -1.19
N ASN A 69 14.88 -2.64 -0.70
CA ASN A 69 15.98 -2.27 0.20
C ASN A 69 16.87 -1.13 -0.31
N LEU A 70 17.24 -1.13 -1.60
CA LEU A 70 18.09 -0.08 -2.15
C LEU A 70 17.36 1.26 -2.16
N THR A 71 16.10 1.30 -2.60
CA THR A 71 15.25 2.50 -2.50
C THR A 71 15.10 2.97 -1.06
N PHE A 72 14.89 2.06 -0.10
CA PHE A 72 14.76 2.42 1.31
C PHE A 72 15.98 3.17 1.84
N ARG A 73 17.18 2.64 1.57
CA ARG A 73 18.45 3.24 2.02
C ARG A 73 18.74 4.57 1.34
N THR A 74 18.38 4.71 0.07
CA THR A 74 18.65 5.94 -0.71
C THR A 74 17.66 7.06 -0.38
N TYR A 75 16.36 6.77 -0.32
CA TYR A 75 15.32 7.79 -0.36
C TYR A 75 14.53 7.94 0.93
N PHE A 76 14.61 7.02 1.89
CA PHE A 76 13.75 7.04 3.09
C PHE A 76 14.55 6.81 4.38
N PRO A 77 15.46 7.73 4.76
CA PRO A 77 16.16 7.65 6.04
C PRO A 77 15.16 7.70 7.20
N GLY A 78 15.30 6.79 8.16
CA GLY A 78 14.36 6.69 9.28
C GLY A 78 12.98 6.16 8.91
N LEU A 79 12.81 5.53 7.73
CA LEU A 79 11.57 4.89 7.29
C LEU A 79 10.92 4.07 8.42
N VAL A 80 9.60 3.95 8.43
CA VAL A 80 8.85 2.87 9.09
C VAL A 80 8.07 2.14 8.01
N PHE A 81 8.34 0.85 7.83
CA PHE A 81 7.73 0.03 6.77
C PHE A 81 7.33 -1.32 7.34
N ALA A 82 6.08 -1.43 7.79
CA ALA A 82 5.62 -2.58 8.56
C ALA A 82 4.15 -2.93 8.29
N ARG A 83 3.81 -4.20 8.44
CA ARG A 83 2.48 -4.78 8.24
C ARG A 83 1.83 -4.44 6.92
N ASN A 84 2.61 -4.15 5.87
CA ASN A 84 2.05 -3.96 4.53
C ASN A 84 1.84 -5.30 3.83
N VAL A 85 0.78 -5.40 3.06
CA VAL A 85 0.47 -6.51 2.17
C VAL A 85 0.83 -6.07 0.75
N LEU A 86 1.96 -6.56 0.25
CA LEU A 86 2.46 -6.30 -1.11
C LEU A 86 2.06 -7.47 -1.99
N VAL A 87 1.00 -7.28 -2.77
CA VAL A 87 0.34 -8.36 -3.52
C VAL A 87 0.98 -8.54 -4.88
N GLY A 88 1.41 -9.77 -5.19
CA GLY A 88 1.91 -10.11 -6.52
C GLY A 88 2.61 -11.46 -6.55
N PRO A 89 2.44 -12.26 -7.62
CA PRO A 89 3.02 -13.59 -7.68
C PRO A 89 4.52 -13.50 -7.93
N TRP A 90 5.36 -13.97 -7.00
CA TRP A 90 6.80 -14.14 -7.23
C TRP A 90 7.10 -15.56 -7.75
N PRO A 91 8.01 -15.76 -8.72
CA PRO A 91 8.87 -14.79 -9.40
C PRO A 91 8.30 -14.30 -10.74
N SER A 92 7.25 -13.48 -10.71
CA SER A 92 6.80 -12.74 -11.91
C SER A 92 7.32 -11.30 -11.89
N VAL A 93 7.24 -10.61 -13.03
CA VAL A 93 7.50 -9.17 -13.13
C VAL A 93 6.65 -8.38 -12.13
N GLY A 94 5.42 -8.82 -11.86
CA GLY A 94 4.52 -8.19 -10.89
C GLY A 94 4.70 -8.65 -9.44
N GLY A 95 5.68 -9.51 -9.17
CA GLY A 95 5.81 -10.26 -7.93
C GLY A 95 6.57 -9.55 -6.83
N ALA A 96 6.26 -9.89 -5.59
CA ALA A 96 6.95 -9.40 -4.41
C ALA A 96 7.49 -10.57 -3.58
N THR A 97 8.68 -10.42 -3.00
CA THR A 97 9.25 -11.42 -2.10
C THR A 97 9.92 -10.79 -0.90
N ARG A 98 10.02 -11.55 0.19
CA ARG A 98 10.66 -11.12 1.44
C ARG A 98 12.11 -10.64 1.25
N SER A 99 12.85 -11.22 0.29
CA SER A 99 14.25 -10.83 0.05
C SER A 99 14.41 -9.41 -0.52
N MET A 100 13.44 -8.92 -1.29
CA MET A 100 13.45 -7.54 -1.82
C MET A 100 13.34 -6.49 -0.70
N TYR A 101 12.66 -6.86 0.39
CA TYR A 101 12.31 -5.98 1.51
C TYR A 101 12.91 -6.45 2.82
N SER A 102 14.04 -7.17 2.79
CA SER A 102 14.61 -7.83 3.96
C SER A 102 15.10 -6.86 5.05
N ASP A 103 15.42 -5.60 4.70
CA ASP A 103 15.74 -4.57 5.68
C ASP A 103 14.53 -4.27 6.59
N ARG A 104 13.31 -4.58 6.11
CA ARG A 104 12.01 -4.33 6.74
C ARG A 104 11.16 -5.61 6.70
N PRO A 105 11.50 -6.62 7.53
CA PRO A 105 10.98 -7.97 7.38
C PRO A 105 9.51 -8.14 7.78
N ASP A 106 8.93 -7.20 8.52
CA ASP A 106 7.55 -7.29 9.01
C ASP A 106 6.54 -6.90 7.93
N ASN A 107 6.50 -7.62 6.82
CA ASN A 107 5.56 -7.40 5.72
C ASN A 107 5.09 -8.74 5.13
N PHE A 108 4.00 -8.69 4.37
CA PHE A 108 3.33 -9.84 3.79
C PHE A 108 3.35 -9.81 2.27
N PHE A 109 3.45 -10.99 1.66
CA PHE A 109 3.65 -11.14 0.21
C PHE A 109 2.72 -12.23 -0.37
N PRO A 110 1.39 -12.04 -0.36
CA PRO A 110 0.49 -12.98 -1.02
C PRO A 110 0.67 -12.95 -2.54
N ALA A 111 0.54 -14.12 -3.17
CA ALA A 111 0.69 -14.25 -4.62
C ALA A 111 -0.46 -13.60 -5.43
N SER A 112 -1.62 -13.34 -4.81
CA SER A 112 -2.78 -12.79 -5.50
C SER A 112 -3.68 -11.99 -4.56
N LEU A 113 -4.55 -11.15 -5.15
CA LEU A 113 -5.58 -10.41 -4.40
C LEU A 113 -6.62 -11.33 -3.76
N ASP A 114 -6.86 -12.51 -4.35
CA ASP A 114 -7.80 -13.46 -3.77
C ASP A 114 -7.22 -14.09 -2.48
N ALA A 115 -5.90 -14.28 -2.42
CA ALA A 115 -5.20 -14.69 -1.20
C ALA A 115 -5.16 -13.60 -0.10
N VAL A 116 -5.71 -12.41 -0.35
CA VAL A 116 -5.93 -11.40 0.69
C VAL A 116 -7.11 -11.80 1.60
N GLY A 117 -8.11 -12.50 1.05
CA GLY A 117 -9.29 -12.93 1.81
C GLY A 117 -10.27 -11.78 2.07
N PHE A 118 -10.62 -11.01 1.04
CA PHE A 118 -11.73 -10.06 1.11
C PHE A 118 -13.08 -10.78 1.18
N VAL A 119 -14.11 -10.13 1.74
CA VAL A 119 -15.48 -10.68 1.79
C VAL A 119 -16.04 -10.90 0.39
N ASN A 120 -16.02 -9.88 -0.47
CA ASN A 120 -16.44 -10.02 -1.86
C ASN A 120 -15.83 -8.93 -2.77
N ARG A 121 -14.56 -9.13 -3.14
CA ARG A 121 -13.82 -8.22 -4.02
C ARG A 121 -14.52 -7.96 -5.36
N ALA A 122 -15.12 -8.99 -5.95
CA ALA A 122 -15.81 -8.88 -7.25
C ALA A 122 -17.04 -7.96 -7.20
N ARG A 123 -17.66 -7.81 -6.03
CA ARG A 123 -18.78 -6.90 -5.77
C ARG A 123 -18.35 -5.59 -5.09
N GLY A 124 -17.05 -5.36 -4.92
CA GLY A 124 -16.53 -4.16 -4.27
C GLY A 124 -16.56 -4.18 -2.73
N ASP A 125 -16.85 -5.33 -2.10
CA ASP A 125 -16.73 -5.48 -0.66
C ASP A 125 -15.29 -5.89 -0.30
N TYR A 126 -14.46 -4.88 -0.07
CA TYR A 126 -13.04 -5.00 0.26
C TYR A 126 -12.78 -5.07 1.77
N ARG A 127 -13.80 -5.31 2.59
CA ARG A 127 -13.58 -5.67 4.00
C ARG A 127 -12.86 -7.02 4.06
N LEU A 128 -12.00 -7.19 5.06
CA LEU A 128 -11.34 -8.47 5.29
C LEU A 128 -12.35 -9.46 5.88
N ALA A 129 -12.41 -10.66 5.31
CA ALA A 129 -13.22 -11.74 5.84
C ALA A 129 -12.66 -12.20 7.20
N ALA A 130 -13.50 -12.85 8.01
CA ALA A 130 -13.08 -13.36 9.31
C ALA A 130 -11.91 -14.36 9.23
N SER A 131 -11.76 -15.06 8.10
CA SER A 131 -10.67 -16.00 7.81
C SER A 131 -9.39 -15.32 7.28
N SER A 132 -9.43 -14.02 6.99
CA SER A 132 -8.25 -13.30 6.48
C SER A 132 -7.20 -13.18 7.57
N ARG A 133 -5.97 -13.62 7.26
CA ARG A 133 -4.81 -13.45 8.16
C ARG A 133 -4.40 -12.01 8.40
N TYR A 134 -4.95 -11.06 7.63
CA TYR A 134 -4.65 -9.64 7.74
C TYR A 134 -5.68 -8.88 8.59
N ARG A 135 -6.73 -9.58 9.05
CA ARG A 135 -7.68 -9.06 10.02
C ARG A 135 -6.99 -8.90 11.37
N THR A 136 -7.14 -7.75 12.02
CA THR A 136 -6.46 -7.39 13.28
C THR A 136 -4.92 -7.49 13.27
N ALA A 137 -4.29 -7.59 12.10
CA ALA A 137 -2.85 -7.80 11.96
C ALA A 137 -2.04 -6.50 11.88
N GLY A 138 -2.72 -5.34 11.86
CA GLY A 138 -2.11 -4.04 11.86
C GLY A 138 -1.25 -3.80 13.10
N THR A 139 -0.32 -2.85 12.99
CA THR A 139 0.55 -2.43 14.09
C THR A 139 -0.22 -1.85 15.28
N ASP A 140 -1.48 -1.47 15.07
CA ASP A 140 -2.42 -0.94 16.05
C ASP A 140 -3.53 -1.95 16.44
N GLY A 141 -3.43 -3.20 16.00
CA GLY A 141 -4.43 -4.24 16.23
C GLY A 141 -5.67 -4.15 15.35
N LYS A 142 -5.73 -3.21 14.38
CA LYS A 142 -6.81 -3.12 13.39
C LYS A 142 -6.51 -3.98 12.16
N ASP A 143 -7.51 -4.06 11.29
CA ASP A 143 -7.37 -4.71 9.98
C ASP A 143 -6.34 -3.98 9.12
N VAL A 144 -5.47 -4.72 8.44
CA VAL A 144 -4.58 -4.12 7.44
C VAL A 144 -5.41 -3.61 6.26
N GLY A 145 -5.07 -2.44 5.75
CA GLY A 145 -5.80 -1.74 4.70
C GLY A 145 -6.89 -0.82 5.26
N ALA A 146 -7.68 -0.26 4.35
CA ALA A 146 -8.73 0.69 4.68
C ALA A 146 -9.89 0.04 5.42
N ASP A 147 -10.46 0.77 6.40
CA ASP A 147 -11.69 0.39 7.07
C ASP A 147 -12.90 0.70 6.17
N PHE A 148 -13.26 -0.29 5.33
CA PHE A 148 -14.43 -0.18 4.46
C PHE A 148 -15.76 -0.20 5.22
N GLY A 149 -15.79 -0.70 6.47
CA GLY A 149 -16.99 -0.63 7.30
C GLY A 149 -17.29 0.80 7.73
N ALA A 150 -16.28 1.48 8.29
CA ALA A 150 -16.36 2.89 8.64
C ALA A 150 -16.62 3.76 7.41
N LEU A 151 -15.94 3.48 6.29
CA LEU A 151 -16.16 4.22 5.04
C LEU A 151 -17.61 4.06 4.54
N SER A 152 -18.12 2.83 4.49
CA SER A 152 -19.51 2.57 4.06
C SER A 152 -20.52 3.29 4.95
N ALA A 153 -20.28 3.31 6.27
CA ALA A 153 -21.14 4.02 7.22
C ALA A 153 -21.08 5.55 6.98
N ALA A 154 -19.90 6.10 6.72
CA ALA A 154 -19.72 7.54 6.48
C ALA A 154 -20.36 8.02 5.16
N VAL A 155 -20.25 7.25 4.07
CA VAL A 155 -20.82 7.64 2.77
C VAL A 155 -22.33 7.40 2.65
N THR A 156 -22.90 6.57 3.52
CA THR A 156 -24.35 6.35 3.60
C THR A 156 -25.01 7.22 4.67
N ALA A 157 -24.23 7.84 5.56
CA ALA A 157 -24.74 8.84 6.48
C ALA A 157 -25.25 10.06 5.68
N PRO A 158 -26.45 10.58 5.97
CA PRO A 158 -26.87 11.88 5.43
C PRO A 158 -25.84 12.94 5.84
N LEU A 159 -25.55 13.89 4.95
CA LEU A 159 -24.84 15.10 5.36
C LEU A 159 -25.61 15.69 6.53
N ALA A 160 -24.99 15.76 7.71
CA ALA A 160 -25.59 16.46 8.83
C ALA A 160 -25.63 17.95 8.46
N GLU A 161 -26.76 18.39 7.92
CA GLU A 161 -27.05 19.82 7.75
C GLU A 161 -27.37 20.38 9.13
N THR A 162 -26.31 20.67 9.88
CA THR A 162 -26.32 21.62 10.98
C THR A 162 -24.92 22.22 11.00
N GLN A 163 -24.77 23.52 10.82
CA GLN A 163 -24.96 24.43 11.95
C GLN A 163 -25.07 25.91 11.52
N PRO A 164 -25.59 26.77 12.42
CA PRO A 164 -26.25 28.05 12.12
C PRO A 164 -25.36 29.18 11.62
#